data_AF-V6HVF2-F1
#
_entry.id   AF-V6HVF2-F1
#
_cell.length_a   1.000
_cell.length_b   1.000
_cell.length_c   1.000
_cell.angle_alpha   90.00
_cell.angle_beta   90.00
_cell.angle_gamma   90.00
#
_symmetry.space_group_name_H-M   'P 1'
#
loop_
_entity.id
_entity.type
_entity.pdbx_description
1 polymer ?
#
loop_
_entity_poly.entity_id
_entity_poly.type
_entity_poly.pdbx_seq_one_letter_code
_entity_poly.pdbx_strand_id
1 'polypeptide(L)' 'MKKSISGKEKNTKAIVKKSRNGYYTVRFGFASSKKEAESFVKLLPVKLRSGAIVVKD' A
#
# COMPACT_ATOMS: atom_id res chain seq x y z
N MET A 1 -6.25 -21.63 23.12
CA MET A 1 -5.05 -21.69 22.26
C MET A 1 -5.23 -20.70 21.11
N LYS A 2 -4.85 -19.43 21.29
CA LYS A 2 -4.91 -18.42 20.22
C LYS A 2 -3.75 -18.70 19.26
N LYS A 3 -4.06 -19.19 18.05
CA LYS A 3 -3.07 -19.33 16.98
C LYS A 3 -2.64 -17.93 16.55
N SER A 4 -1.53 -17.46 17.13
CA SER A 4 -0.78 -16.33 16.60
C SER A 4 -0.35 -16.67 15.18
N ILE A 5 -0.97 -16.04 14.18
CA ILE A 5 -0.49 -16.05 12.81
C ILE A 5 0.72 -15.11 12.79
N SER A 6 1.81 -15.59 13.37
CA SER A 6 3.15 -15.07 13.19
C SER A 6 3.62 -15.51 11.81
N GLY A 7 3.83 -14.55 10.91
CA GLY A 7 4.47 -14.82 9.65
C GLY A 7 4.16 -13.76 8.62
N LYS A 8 4.97 -12.68 8.60
CA LYS A 8 5.33 -11.88 7.41
C LYS A 8 4.44 -12.08 6.17
N GLU A 9 3.14 -11.73 6.23
CA GLU A 9 2.34 -11.52 5.02
C GLU A 9 2.63 -10.09 4.56
N LYS A 10 3.84 -10.01 4.00
CA LYS A 10 4.58 -8.94 3.34
C LYS A 10 3.73 -7.73 2.94
N ASN A 11 4.27 -6.55 3.24
CA ASN A 11 3.85 -5.16 2.98
C ASN A 11 3.52 -4.82 1.50
N THR A 12 2.88 -5.72 0.77
CA THR A 12 2.59 -5.65 -0.67
C THR A 12 1.19 -6.17 -0.98
N LYS A 13 0.26 -6.10 -0.01
CA LYS A 13 -1.17 -6.30 -0.31
C LYS A 13 -1.75 -5.03 -0.91
N ALA A 14 -2.58 -5.19 -1.92
CA ALA A 14 -3.37 -4.11 -2.48
C ALA A 14 -4.76 -4.09 -1.81
N ILE A 15 -5.22 -2.91 -1.38
CA ILE A 15 -6.57 -2.73 -0.84
C ILE A 15 -7.30 -1.65 -1.64
N VAL A 16 -8.61 -1.85 -1.83
CA VAL A 16 -9.47 -0.83 -2.43
C VAL A 16 -10.16 -0.06 -1.31
N LYS A 17 -9.99 1.27 -1.30
CA LYS A 17 -10.64 2.15 -0.33
C LYS A 17 -11.54 3.15 -1.06
N LYS A 18 -12.81 3.21 -0.65
CA LYS A 18 -13.75 4.22 -1.12
C LYS A 18 -13.52 5.53 -0.37
N SER A 19 -13.30 6.59 -1.12
CA SER A 19 -13.15 7.96 -0.62
C SER A 19 -14.53 8.61 -0.39
N ARG A 20 -14.57 9.64 0.48
CA ARG A 20 -15.81 10.37 0.81
C ARG A 20 -16.47 11.02 -0.42
N ASN A 21 -15.69 11.37 -1.43
CA ASN A 21 -16.15 11.93 -2.70
C ASN A 21 -16.65 10.87 -3.71
N GLY A 22 -16.80 9.61 -3.30
CA GLY A 22 -17.36 8.54 -4.12
C GLY A 22 -16.34 7.80 -5.00
N TYR A 23 -15.09 8.25 -5.06
CA TYR A 23 -14.03 7.61 -5.85
C TYR A 23 -13.43 6.40 -5.12
N TYR A 24 -12.91 5.44 -5.89
CA TYR A 24 -12.17 4.30 -5.37
C TYR A 24 -10.67 4.51 -5.56
N THR A 25 -9.90 4.24 -4.52
CA THR A 25 -8.44 4.29 -4.54
C THR A 25 -7.88 2.92 -4.28
N VAL A 26 -6.88 2.51 -5.06
CA VAL A 26 -6.11 1.28 -4.81
C VAL A 26 -4.86 1.68 -4.05
N ARG A 27 -4.69 1.13 -2.85
CA ARG A 27 -3.51 1.37 -2.00
C ARG A 27 -2.64 0.14 -2.00
N PHE A 28 -1.36 0.33 -2.23
CA PHE A 28 -0.40 -0.75 -2.33
C PHE A 28 0.64 -0.64 -1.22
N GLY A 29 0.67 -1.67 -0.37
CA GLY A 29 1.64 -1.77 0.71
C GLY A 29 1.39 -0.83 1.89
N PHE A 30 2.12 -1.09 2.97
CA PHE A 30 2.11 -0.30 4.20
C PHE A 30 3.54 -0.12 4.67
N ALA A 31 3.89 1.11 5.04
CA ALA A 31 5.23 1.48 5.46
C ALA A 31 5.15 2.34 6.73
N SER A 32 6.16 2.20 7.59
CA SER A 32 6.24 2.95 8.86
C SER A 32 6.85 4.34 8.66
N SER A 33 7.40 4.62 7.48
CA SER A 33 8.00 5.91 7.14
C SER A 33 7.75 6.28 5.67
N LYS A 34 7.79 7.58 5.38
CA LYS A 34 7.67 8.09 4.00
C LYS A 34 8.74 7.52 3.08
N LYS A 35 9.99 7.47 3.56
CA LYS A 35 11.15 6.95 2.80
C LYS A 35 10.96 5.48 2.40
N GLU A 36 10.40 4.68 3.29
CA GLU A 36 10.08 3.28 3.01
C GLU A 36 8.90 3.17 2.01
N ALA A 37 7.86 3.99 2.15
CA ALA A 37 6.74 4.02 1.20
C ALA A 37 7.18 4.40 -0.23
N GLU A 38 8.07 5.38 -0.38
CA GLU A 38 8.63 5.78 -1.68
C GLU A 38 9.41 4.63 -2.35
N SER A 39 10.03 3.73 -1.57
CA SER A 39 10.71 2.56 -2.11
C SER A 39 9.74 1.58 -2.78
N PHE A 40 8.48 1.51 -2.32
CA PHE A 40 7.46 0.64 -2.92
C PHE A 40 6.96 1.13 -4.27
N VAL A 41 7.06 2.42 -4.56
CA VAL A 41 6.73 2.95 -5.90
C VAL A 41 7.59 2.28 -6.97
N LYS A 42 8.84 1.91 -6.65
CA LYS A 42 9.73 1.19 -7.58
C LYS A 42 9.26 -0.22 -7.90
N LEU A 43 8.49 -0.85 -7.01
CA LEU A 43 7.92 -2.19 -7.20
C LEU A 43 6.70 -2.17 -8.13
N LEU A 44 6.10 -1.02 -8.37
CA LEU A 44 4.98 -0.89 -9.29
C LEU A 44 5.45 -1.05 -10.75
N PRO A 45 4.59 -1.60 -11.64
CA PRO A 45 4.81 -1.56 -13.07
C PRO A 45 5.07 -0.14 -13.57
N VAL A 46 5.95 0.03 -14.57
CA VAL A 46 6.39 1.36 -15.07
C VAL A 46 5.22 2.30 -15.37
N LYS A 47 4.15 1.77 -15.98
CA LYS A 47 2.92 2.53 -16.32
C LYS A 47 2.19 3.12 -15.12
N LEU A 48 2.38 2.55 -13.93
CA LEU A 48 1.72 2.97 -12.69
C LEU A 48 2.61 3.83 -11.79
N ARG A 49 3.93 3.89 -12.05
CA ARG A 49 4.89 4.64 -11.21
C ARG A 49 4.65 6.14 -11.23
N SER A 50 4.31 6.71 -12.39
CA SER A 50 4.12 8.16 -12.57
C SER A 50 2.89 8.71 -11.86
N GLY A 51 1.87 7.88 -11.65
CA GLY A 51 0.62 8.26 -10.97
C GLY A 51 0.54 7.84 -9.50
N ALA A 52 1.58 7.19 -8.97
CA ALA A 52 1.60 6.72 -7.60
C ALA A 52 1.80 7.87 -6.62
N ILE A 53 0.94 7.96 -5.61
CA ILE A 53 1.05 8.94 -4.52
C ILE A 53 1.20 8.22 -3.19
N VAL A 54 2.05 8.77 -2.31
CA VAL A 54 2.16 8.30 -0.93
C VAL A 54 1.07 8.99 -0.11
N VAL A 55 0.19 8.20 0.49
CA VAL A 55 -0.89 8.67 1.36
C VAL A 55 -0.61 8.29 2.81
N LYS A 56 -0.84 9.23 3.71
CA LYS A 56 -0.82 8.98 5.16
C LYS A 56 -2.21 8.51 5.57
N ASP A 57 -2.27 7.36 6.24
CA ASP A 57 -3.47 6.93 6.98
C ASP A 57 -3.53 7.58 8.37
#